data_AF-A0ABD2NJ96-F1
#
_entry.id   AF-A0ABD2NJ96-F1
#
_cell.length_a   1.000
_cell.length_b   1.000
_cell.length_c   1.000
_cell.angle_alpha   90.00
_cell.angle_beta   90.00
_cell.angle_gamma   90.00
#
_symmetry.space_group_name_H-M   'P 1'
#
loop_
_entity.id
_entity.type
_entity.pdbx_description
1 polymer ?
#
loop_
_entity_poly.entity_id
_entity_poly.type
_entity_poly.pdbx_seq_one_letter_code
_entity_poly.pdbx_strand_id
1 'polypeptide(L)'
;MILSFFSLLFIVLGVVLVFCWEAYFNSMFHKELTLANDGTQQYKNWIETPIDINFEAYLFNWTNSDEFQELQKKHKKNLPKLKFEQIGPFHYAERHTRSNVVFNANYTISFNTVRKWIFDSVKTNLSLDTEITAVNPIALAVANVVKDQPYLIQRCFIFLWSSLLLSKKKMLH
;
A
#
# COMPACT_ATOMS: atom_id res chain seq x y z
N MET A 1 2.57 -55.83 41.08
CA MET A 1 3.97 -55.35 41.04
C MET A 1 4.31 -54.67 39.71
N ILE A 2 4.10 -55.33 38.57
CA ILE A 2 4.46 -54.81 37.23
C ILE A 2 3.73 -53.49 36.89
N LEU A 3 2.42 -53.40 37.17
CA LEU A 3 1.62 -52.18 36.95
C LEU A 3 2.11 -50.96 37.74
N SER A 4 2.56 -51.17 38.98
CA SER A 4 3.07 -50.09 39.83
C SER A 4 4.39 -49.53 39.30
N PHE A 5 5.25 -50.42 38.78
CA PHE A 5 6.51 -50.03 38.14
C PHE A 5 6.28 -49.18 36.88
N PHE A 6 5.35 -49.59 36.00
CA PHE A 6 4.99 -48.80 34.83
C PHE A 6 4.38 -47.44 35.20
N SER A 7 3.52 -47.40 36.23
CA SER A 7 2.94 -46.14 36.72
C SER A 7 4.03 -45.15 37.16
N LEU A 8 5.00 -45.61 37.96
CA LEU A 8 6.11 -44.77 38.40
C LEU A 8 6.96 -44.27 37.23
N LEU A 9 7.23 -45.13 36.23
CA LEU A 9 7.97 -44.76 35.03
C LEU A 9 7.27 -43.65 34.24
N PHE A 10 5.95 -43.74 34.04
CA PHE A 10 5.18 -42.71 33.34
C PHE A 10 5.12 -41.39 34.10
N ILE A 11 5.04 -41.43 35.44
CA ILE A 11 5.07 -40.21 36.27
C ILE A 11 6.43 -39.52 36.13
N VAL A 12 7.53 -40.26 36.22
CA VAL A 12 8.89 -39.70 36.05
C VAL A 12 9.07 -39.14 34.65
N LEU A 13 8.64 -39.87 33.62
CA LEU A 13 8.71 -39.41 32.23
C LEU A 13 7.88 -38.13 32.01
N GLY A 14 6.67 -38.06 32.57
CA GLY A 14 5.82 -36.88 32.51
C GLY A 14 6.46 -35.66 33.16
N VAL A 15 7.05 -35.82 34.35
CA VAL A 15 7.76 -34.75 35.05
C VAL A 15 8.97 -34.27 34.22
N VAL A 16 9.77 -35.19 33.68
CA VAL A 16 10.91 -34.85 32.81
C VAL A 16 10.46 -34.10 31.56
N LEU A 17 9.37 -34.52 30.92
CA LEU A 17 8.81 -33.83 29.75
C LEU A 17 8.35 -32.42 30.08
N VAL A 18 7.72 -32.19 31.24
CA VAL A 18 7.29 -30.85 31.67
C VAL A 18 8.49 -29.92 31.86
N PHE A 19 9.57 -30.39 32.50
CA PHE A 19 10.77 -29.57 32.68
C PHE A 19 11.54 -29.33 31.38
N CYS A 20 11.60 -30.31 30.48
CA CYS A 20 12.33 -30.20 29.21
C CYS A 20 11.53 -29.54 28.09
N TRP A 21 10.21 -29.34 28.26
CA TRP A 21 9.31 -28.81 27.24
C TRP A 21 9.76 -27.44 26.74
N GLU A 22 10.09 -26.51 27.64
CA GLU A 22 10.47 -25.14 27.26
C GLU A 22 11.73 -25.12 26.37
N ALA A 23 12.76 -25.89 26.73
CA ALA A 23 14.00 -25.95 25.96
C ALA A 23 13.79 -26.57 24.57
N TYR A 24 13.02 -27.66 24.51
CA TYR A 24 12.69 -28.32 23.25
C TYR A 24 11.84 -27.43 22.34
N PHE A 25 10.77 -26.85 22.90
CA PHE A 25 9.85 -25.98 22.18
C PHE A 25 10.56 -24.71 21.66
N ASN A 26 11.36 -24.05 22.50
CA ASN A 26 12.12 -22.86 22.09
C ASN A 26 13.13 -23.20 20.98
N SER A 27 13.82 -24.34 21.05
CA SER A 27 14.74 -24.78 19.99
C SER A 27 14.02 -25.00 18.66
N MET A 28 12.82 -25.61 18.70
CA MET A 28 12.00 -25.82 17.50
C MET A 28 11.48 -24.49 16.93
N PHE A 29 10.97 -23.61 17.79
CA PHE A 29 10.48 -22.28 17.41
C PHE A 29 11.59 -21.42 16.81
N HIS A 30 12.77 -21.40 17.41
CA HIS A 30 13.91 -20.66 16.87
C HIS A 30 14.36 -21.19 15.51
N LYS A 31 14.31 -22.51 15.27
CA LYS A 31 14.68 -23.07 13.97
C LYS A 31 13.67 -22.73 12.88
N GLU A 32 12.38 -22.79 13.20
CA GLU A 32 11.32 -22.59 12.20
C GLU A 32 10.98 -21.13 11.98
N LEU A 33 10.88 -20.30 13.03
CA LEU A 33 10.41 -18.91 12.93
C LEU A 33 11.52 -17.90 12.66
N THR A 34 12.78 -18.26 12.86
CA THR A 34 13.86 -17.32 12.51
C THR A 34 14.07 -17.32 11.01
N LEU A 35 14.20 -16.12 10.46
CA LEU A 35 14.56 -15.92 9.05
C LEU A 35 16.05 -16.20 8.80
N ALA A 36 16.79 -16.73 9.78
CA ALA A 36 18.25 -16.83 9.78
C ALA A 36 18.82 -17.83 8.77
N ASN A 37 17.97 -18.67 8.17
CA ASN A 37 18.38 -19.68 7.21
C ASN A 37 17.44 -19.67 5.99
N ASP A 38 18.03 -19.55 4.80
CA ASP A 38 17.37 -19.50 3.50
C ASP A 38 16.66 -20.81 3.12
N GLY A 39 16.95 -21.91 3.83
CA GLY A 39 16.30 -23.20 3.65
C GLY A 39 14.94 -23.37 4.35
N THR A 40 14.56 -22.51 5.28
CA THR A 40 13.33 -22.69 6.08
C THR A 40 12.07 -22.37 5.29
N GLN A 41 10.95 -23.04 5.62
CA GLN A 41 9.67 -22.73 4.98
C GLN A 41 9.21 -21.31 5.30
N GLN A 42 9.50 -20.81 6.51
CA GLN A 42 9.17 -19.44 6.87
C GLN A 42 9.97 -18.41 6.08
N TYR A 43 11.26 -18.67 5.78
CA TYR A 43 12.00 -17.83 4.86
C TYR A 43 11.35 -17.77 3.47
N LYS A 44 10.93 -18.91 2.91
CA LYS A 44 10.23 -18.96 1.61
C LYS A 44 8.92 -18.16 1.64
N ASN A 45 8.10 -18.37 2.67
CA ASN A 45 6.85 -17.63 2.88
C ASN A 45 7.09 -16.13 3.11
N TRP A 46 8.24 -15.77 3.70
CA TRP A 46 8.62 -14.39 3.91
C TRP A 46 9.13 -13.73 2.63
N ILE A 47 9.86 -14.44 1.76
CA ILE A 47 10.28 -13.95 0.45
C ILE A 47 9.06 -13.64 -0.43
N GLU A 48 8.15 -14.60 -0.54
CA GLU A 48 6.91 -14.46 -1.28
C GLU A 48 5.75 -14.94 -0.40
N THR A 49 4.88 -13.99 -0.02
CA THR A 49 3.76 -14.29 0.85
C THR A 49 2.78 -15.21 0.10
N PRO A 50 2.40 -16.38 0.63
CA PRO A 50 1.52 -17.34 -0.05
C PRO A 50 0.04 -16.92 -0.04
N ILE A 51 -0.26 -15.71 0.44
CA ILE A 51 -1.62 -15.20 0.63
C ILE A 51 -1.82 -14.06 -0.37
N ASP A 52 -2.93 -14.13 -1.10
CA ASP A 52 -3.35 -13.05 -1.99
C ASP A 52 -3.88 -11.87 -1.16
N ILE A 53 -3.21 -10.73 -1.26
CA ILE A 53 -3.65 -9.48 -0.67
C ILE A 53 -4.53 -8.78 -1.71
N ASN A 54 -5.78 -8.49 -1.38
CA ASN A 54 -6.66 -7.73 -2.27
C ASN A 54 -6.62 -6.25 -1.90
N PHE A 55 -6.50 -5.40 -2.90
CA PHE A 55 -6.56 -3.95 -2.79
C PHE A 55 -7.74 -3.43 -3.60
N GLU A 56 -8.66 -2.75 -2.93
CA GLU A 56 -9.85 -2.16 -3.56
C GLU A 56 -9.75 -0.64 -3.50
N ALA A 57 -9.76 0.00 -4.67
CA ALA A 57 -9.77 1.45 -4.77
C ALA A 57 -11.18 1.97 -5.11
N TYR A 58 -11.59 3.01 -4.41
CA TYR A 58 -12.81 3.77 -4.70
C TYR A 58 -12.42 5.20 -5.05
N LEU A 59 -12.90 5.66 -6.19
CA LEU A 59 -12.64 7.00 -6.69
C LEU A 59 -13.92 7.84 -6.63
N PHE A 60 -13.77 9.14 -6.46
CA PHE A 60 -14.90 10.07 -6.41
C PHE A 60 -14.95 10.90 -7.69
N ASN A 61 -15.95 10.64 -8.52
CA ASN A 61 -16.20 11.37 -9.75
C ASN A 61 -16.93 12.68 -9.45
N TRP A 62 -16.39 13.79 -9.93
CA TRP A 62 -16.97 15.12 -9.77
C TRP A 62 -17.99 15.39 -10.88
N THR A 63 -19.28 15.27 -10.56
CA THR A 63 -20.36 15.28 -11.55
C THR A 63 -20.79 16.67 -12.03
N ASN A 64 -20.52 17.72 -11.24
CA ASN A 64 -20.88 19.10 -11.59
C ASN A 64 -19.65 20.02 -11.82
N SER A 65 -18.57 19.45 -12.35
CA SER A 65 -17.32 20.16 -12.65
C SER A 65 -17.50 21.29 -13.67
N ASP A 66 -18.21 21.03 -14.77
CA ASP A 66 -18.41 22.00 -15.86
C ASP A 66 -19.24 23.19 -15.41
N GLU A 67 -20.37 22.94 -14.74
CA GLU A 67 -21.22 23.98 -14.16
C GLU A 67 -20.44 24.84 -13.17
N PHE A 68 -19.64 24.20 -12.30
CA PHE A 68 -18.80 24.90 -11.34
C PHE A 68 -17.77 25.80 -12.04
N GLN A 69 -17.10 25.30 -13.09
CA GLN A 69 -16.09 26.06 -13.82
C GLN A 69 -16.69 27.23 -14.59
N GLU A 70 -17.86 27.06 -15.20
CA GLU A 70 -18.57 28.16 -15.89
C GLU A 70 -19.00 29.27 -14.93
N LEU A 71 -19.55 28.90 -13.78
CA LEU A 71 -20.01 29.88 -12.78
C LEU A 71 -18.83 30.61 -12.13
N GLN A 72 -17.70 29.92 -11.95
CA GLN A 72 -16.45 30.54 -11.50
C GLN A 72 -15.95 31.59 -12.50
N LYS A 73 -15.94 31.28 -13.81
CA LYS A 73 -15.56 32.24 -14.86
C LYS A 73 -16.47 33.48 -14.88
N LYS A 74 -17.76 33.30 -14.58
CA LYS A 74 -18.75 34.39 -14.50
C LYS A 74 -18.66 35.19 -13.20
N HIS A 75 -17.66 34.93 -12.33
CA HIS A 75 -17.45 35.58 -11.03
C HIS A 75 -18.72 35.63 -10.16
N LYS A 76 -19.60 34.62 -10.29
CA LYS A 76 -20.84 34.57 -9.51
C LYS A 76 -20.53 34.21 -8.07
N LYS A 77 -21.08 34.97 -7.13
CA LYS A 77 -20.88 34.79 -5.68
C LYS A 77 -21.52 33.50 -5.13
N ASN A 78 -22.52 32.97 -5.83
CA ASN A 78 -23.23 31.73 -5.47
C ASN A 78 -22.70 30.57 -6.32
N LEU A 79 -21.61 29.95 -5.86
CA LEU A 79 -21.13 28.70 -6.45
C LEU A 79 -21.99 27.52 -5.94
N PRO A 80 -22.33 26.54 -6.81
CA PRO A 80 -23.06 25.35 -6.38
C PRO A 80 -22.17 24.51 -5.46
N LYS A 81 -22.82 23.74 -4.57
CA LYS A 81 -22.11 22.74 -3.77
C LYS A 81 -21.48 21.70 -4.69
N LEU A 82 -20.26 21.27 -4.38
CA LEU A 82 -19.57 20.20 -5.11
C LEU A 82 -20.37 18.90 -4.96
N LYS A 83 -20.57 18.19 -6.08
CA LYS A 83 -21.26 16.90 -6.11
C LYS A 83 -20.26 15.82 -6.53
N PHE A 84 -20.16 14.79 -5.72
CA PHE A 84 -19.29 13.64 -5.98
C PHE A 84 -20.11 12.35 -5.98
N GLU A 85 -19.80 11.48 -6.92
CA GLU A 85 -20.33 10.13 -7.02
C GLU A 85 -19.18 9.13 -6.89
N GLN A 86 -19.34 8.14 -6.01
CA GLN A 86 -18.32 7.12 -5.79
C GLN A 86 -18.36 6.08 -6.92
N ILE A 87 -17.20 5.81 -7.52
CA ILE A 87 -17.00 4.80 -8.55
C ILE A 87 -16.00 3.78 -7.99
N GLY A 88 -16.43 2.51 -7.94
CA GLY A 88 -15.60 1.40 -7.49
C GLY A 88 -16.42 0.18 -7.07
N PRO A 89 -15.75 -0.91 -6.65
CA PRO A 89 -14.30 -0.98 -6.44
C PRO A 89 -13.52 -1.27 -7.73
N PHE A 90 -12.37 -0.63 -7.90
CA PHE A 90 -11.30 -1.14 -8.77
C PHE A 90 -10.51 -2.17 -7.97
N HIS A 91 -10.67 -3.44 -8.34
CA HIS A 91 -10.07 -4.55 -7.60
C HIS A 91 -8.68 -4.90 -8.16
N TYR A 92 -7.68 -4.96 -7.29
CA TYR A 92 -6.32 -5.36 -7.61
C TYR A 92 -5.86 -6.48 -6.67
N ALA A 93 -5.17 -7.47 -7.23
CA ALA A 93 -4.37 -8.41 -6.45
C ALA A 93 -2.98 -7.80 -6.22
N GLU A 94 -2.61 -7.62 -4.97
CA GLU A 94 -1.31 -7.13 -4.55
C GLU A 94 -0.39 -8.30 -4.21
N ARG A 95 0.79 -8.34 -4.84
CA ARG A 95 1.85 -9.30 -4.57
C ARG A 95 3.08 -8.61 -4.02
N HIS A 96 3.60 -9.11 -2.91
CA HIS A 96 4.82 -8.63 -2.27
C HIS A 96 5.93 -9.64 -2.44
N THR A 97 7.04 -9.21 -3.04
CA THR A 97 8.25 -10.03 -3.17
C THR A 97 9.42 -9.31 -2.54
N ARG A 98 10.21 -10.00 -1.73
CA ARG A 98 11.44 -9.47 -1.15
C ARG A 98 12.61 -9.89 -2.05
N SER A 99 13.41 -8.93 -2.47
CA SER A 99 14.54 -9.11 -3.39
C SER A 99 15.82 -8.57 -2.79
N ASN A 100 16.98 -8.96 -3.34
CA ASN A 100 18.31 -8.54 -2.87
C ASN A 100 18.50 -8.77 -1.37
N VAL A 101 18.17 -9.98 -0.91
CA VAL A 101 18.25 -10.35 0.50
C VAL A 101 19.70 -10.60 0.89
N VAL A 102 20.18 -9.88 1.91
CA VAL A 102 21.53 -9.98 2.44
C VAL A 102 21.46 -10.23 3.95
N PHE A 103 22.11 -11.30 4.38
CA PHE A 103 22.29 -11.63 5.79
C PHE A 103 23.50 -10.91 6.34
N ASN A 104 23.30 -10.10 7.38
CA ASN A 104 24.36 -9.36 8.02
C ASN A 104 24.89 -10.12 9.25
N ALA A 105 26.17 -9.93 9.57
CA ALA A 105 26.81 -10.56 10.73
C ALA A 105 26.24 -10.11 12.09
N ASN A 106 25.44 -9.04 12.11
CA ASN A 106 24.78 -8.50 13.30
C ASN A 106 23.35 -9.01 13.50
N TYR A 107 23.01 -10.20 12.98
CA TYR A 107 21.67 -10.80 13.08
C TYR A 107 20.55 -9.97 12.44
N THR A 108 20.87 -9.15 11.45
CA THR A 108 19.88 -8.39 10.66
C THR A 108 19.85 -8.87 9.22
N ILE A 109 18.74 -8.58 8.54
CA ILE A 109 18.55 -8.90 7.13
C ILE A 109 18.24 -7.61 6.39
N SER A 110 18.99 -7.33 5.33
CA SER A 110 18.74 -6.21 4.42
C SER A 110 18.04 -6.73 3.17
N PHE A 111 16.99 -6.06 2.70
CA PHE A 111 16.19 -6.49 1.55
C PHE A 111 15.43 -5.33 0.93
N ASN A 112 15.03 -5.50 -0.33
CA ASN A 112 14.14 -4.60 -1.04
C ASN A 112 12.75 -5.21 -1.16
N THR A 113 11.71 -4.45 -0.82
CA THR A 113 10.32 -4.88 -1.03
C THR A 113 9.84 -4.40 -2.40
N VAL A 114 9.46 -5.35 -3.25
CA VAL A 114 8.79 -5.09 -4.53
C VAL A 114 7.31 -5.35 -4.35
N ARG A 115 6.48 -4.33 -4.61
CA ARG A 115 5.02 -4.44 -4.62
C ARG A 115 4.52 -4.40 -6.05
N LYS A 116 3.69 -5.36 -6.43
CA LYS A 116 3.03 -5.43 -7.74
C LYS A 116 1.53 -5.45 -7.53
N TRP A 117 0.83 -4.56 -8.22
CA TRP A 117 -0.63 -4.55 -8.26
C TRP A 117 -1.08 -5.05 -9.62
N ILE A 118 -1.88 -6.12 -9.63
CA ILE A 118 -2.40 -6.76 -10.82
C ILE A 118 -3.90 -6.52 -10.84
N PHE A 119 -4.39 -5.82 -11.87
CA PHE A 119 -5.81 -5.54 -12.00
C PHE A 119 -6.60 -6.82 -12.24
N ASP A 120 -7.67 -7.03 -11.47
CA ASP A 120 -8.55 -8.19 -11.57
C ASP A 120 -9.89 -7.75 -12.18
N SER A 121 -9.99 -7.88 -13.50
CA SER A 121 -11.18 -7.50 -14.27
C SER A 121 -12.37 -8.44 -14.06
N VAL A 122 -12.21 -9.57 -13.36
CA VAL A 122 -13.30 -10.53 -13.12
C VAL A 122 -14.07 -10.13 -11.86
N LYS A 123 -13.38 -9.58 -10.87
CA LYS A 123 -13.99 -9.14 -9.60
C LYS A 123 -14.59 -7.74 -9.66
N THR A 124 -14.32 -6.97 -10.71
CA THR A 124 -14.89 -5.63 -10.90
C THR A 124 -15.69 -5.54 -12.19
N ASN A 125 -16.80 -4.81 -12.16
CA ASN A 125 -17.61 -4.50 -13.34
C ASN A 125 -17.13 -3.22 -14.06
N LEU A 126 -15.93 -2.72 -13.71
CA LEU A 126 -15.37 -1.45 -14.18
C LEU A 126 -14.14 -1.69 -15.07
N SER A 127 -13.96 -0.86 -16.11
CA SER A 127 -12.76 -0.88 -16.94
C SER A 127 -11.71 0.10 -16.40
N LEU A 128 -10.43 -0.17 -16.67
CA LEU A 128 -9.36 0.82 -16.43
C LEU A 128 -9.50 2.07 -17.31
N ASP A 129 -10.26 1.98 -18.39
CA ASP A 129 -10.55 3.09 -19.30
C ASP A 129 -11.73 3.96 -18.81
N THR A 130 -12.29 3.71 -17.63
CA THR A 130 -13.36 4.54 -17.07
C THR A 130 -12.86 5.96 -16.80
N GLU A 131 -13.47 6.93 -17.48
CA GLU A 131 -13.16 8.34 -17.29
C GLU A 131 -13.70 8.85 -15.96
N ILE A 132 -12.85 9.54 -15.19
CA ILE A 132 -13.19 10.09 -13.88
C ILE A 132 -12.72 11.53 -13.85
N THR A 133 -13.64 12.44 -13.56
CA THR A 133 -13.31 13.85 -13.35
C THR A 133 -12.97 14.08 -11.89
N ALA A 134 -11.76 14.55 -11.62
CA ALA A 134 -11.29 14.85 -10.27
C ALA A 134 -10.49 16.16 -10.25
N VAL A 135 -10.24 16.67 -9.04
CA VAL A 135 -9.36 17.83 -8.84
C VAL A 135 -7.94 17.44 -9.26
N ASN A 136 -7.23 18.34 -9.96
CA ASN A 136 -5.84 18.11 -10.33
C ASN A 136 -4.93 18.19 -9.08
N PRO A 137 -4.39 17.06 -8.59
CA PRO A 137 -3.61 17.04 -7.34
C PRO A 137 -2.24 17.70 -7.51
N ILE A 138 -1.66 17.66 -8.72
CA ILE A 138 -0.36 18.27 -9.02
C ILE A 138 -0.47 19.79 -8.94
N ALA A 139 -1.50 20.36 -9.58
CA ALA A 139 -1.75 21.80 -9.52
C ALA A 139 -1.99 22.27 -8.08
N LEU A 140 -2.74 21.47 -7.29
CA LEU A 140 -2.99 21.77 -5.88
C LEU A 140 -1.70 21.70 -5.04
N ALA A 141 -0.88 20.67 -5.22
CA ALA A 141 0.39 20.52 -4.51
C ALA A 141 1.34 21.68 -4.82
N VAL A 142 1.45 22.07 -6.10
CA VAL A 142 2.28 23.21 -6.51
C VAL A 142 1.74 24.50 -5.92
N ALA A 143 0.42 24.74 -5.97
CA ALA A 143 -0.19 25.91 -5.34
C ALA A 143 0.10 25.97 -3.84
N ASN A 144 0.06 24.83 -3.14
CA ASN A 144 0.37 24.74 -1.72
C ASN A 144 1.84 25.06 -1.41
N VAL A 145 2.78 24.60 -2.23
CA VAL A 145 4.21 24.93 -2.07
C VAL A 145 4.47 26.42 -2.36
N VAL A 146 3.85 26.97 -3.41
CA VAL A 146 4.07 28.37 -3.85
C VAL A 146 3.47 29.38 -2.88
N LYS A 147 2.33 29.05 -2.26
CA LYS A 147 1.64 29.91 -1.29
C LYS A 147 2.56 30.48 -0.20
N ASP A 148 3.52 29.68 0.28
CA ASP A 148 4.39 30.05 1.39
C ASP A 148 5.72 30.70 0.93
N GLN A 149 5.91 30.88 -0.38
CA GLN A 149 7.13 31.49 -0.94
C GLN A 149 7.09 33.02 -0.88
N PRO A 150 8.25 33.70 -0.91
CA PRO A 150 8.33 35.14 -1.07
C PRO A 150 7.55 35.65 -2.28
N TYR A 151 7.01 36.86 -2.16
CA TYR A 151 6.17 37.50 -3.18
C TYR A 151 6.76 37.49 -4.60
N LEU A 152 8.08 37.69 -4.72
CA LEU A 152 8.76 37.68 -6.01
C LEU A 152 8.68 36.30 -6.68
N ILE A 153 8.88 35.22 -5.92
CA ILE A 153 8.82 33.85 -6.43
C ILE A 153 7.39 33.50 -6.85
N GLN A 154 6.38 33.90 -6.06
CA GLN A 154 4.98 33.70 -6.42
C GLN A 154 4.62 34.38 -7.74
N ARG A 155 5.04 35.64 -7.94
CA ARG A 155 4.80 36.38 -9.18
C ARG A 155 5.50 35.77 -10.38
N CYS A 156 6.77 35.41 -10.24
CA CYS A 156 7.52 34.73 -11.29
C CYS A 156 6.84 33.40 -11.67
N PHE A 157 6.41 32.61 -10.68
CA PHE A 157 5.69 31.38 -10.92
C PHE A 157 4.37 31.60 -11.67
N ILE A 158 3.54 32.56 -11.23
CA ILE A 158 2.26 32.87 -11.90
C ILE A 158 2.49 33.31 -13.35
N PHE A 159 3.52 34.12 -13.60
CA PHE A 159 3.87 34.56 -14.95
C PHE A 159 4.29 33.37 -15.83
N LEU A 160 5.16 32.49 -15.34
CA LEU A 160 5.60 31.29 -16.06
C LEU A 160 4.44 30.30 -16.28
N TRP A 161 3.59 30.11 -15.28
CA TRP A 161 2.45 29.20 -15.35
C TRP A 161 1.42 29.69 -16.38
N SER A 162 1.11 30.98 -16.39
CA SER A 162 0.18 31.57 -17.36
C SER A 162 0.68 31.48 -18.80
N SER A 163 1.98 31.71 -19.04
CA SER A 163 2.56 31.58 -20.39
C SER A 163 2.51 30.14 -20.91
N LEU A 164 2.76 29.16 -20.04
CA LEU A 164 2.69 27.75 -20.37
C LEU A 164 1.26 27.29 -20.69
N LEU A 165 0.26 27.77 -19.95
CA LEU A 165 -1.15 27.49 -20.22
C LEU A 165 -1.61 28.07 -21.57
N LEU A 166 -1.19 29.30 -21.89
CA LEU A 166 -1.49 29.94 -23.17
C LEU A 166 -0.87 29.18 -24.35
N SER A 167 0.37 28.70 -24.19
CA SER A 167 1.05 27.87 -25.18
C SER A 167 0.30 26.57 -25.45
N LYS A 168 -0.11 25.83 -24.40
CA LYS A 168 -0.91 24.60 -24.56
C LYS A 168 -2.25 24.84 -25.25
N LYS A 169 -2.96 25.91 -24.88
CA LYS A 169 -4.26 26.23 -25.50
C LYS A 169 -4.15 26.50 -27.00
N LYS A 170 -3.03 27.08 -27.45
CA LYS A 170 -2.76 27.36 -28.87
C LYS A 170 -2.42 26.11 -29.69
N MET A 171 -1.98 25.02 -29.06
CA MET A 171 -1.66 23.75 -29.74
C MET A 171 -2.87 22.81 -29.89
N LEU A 172 -3.96 23.07 -29.16
CA LEU A 172 -5.18 22.25 -29.17
C LEU A 172 -6.25 22.77 -30.15
N HIS A 173 -5.92 23.79 -30.95
CA HIS A 173 -6.71 24.37 -32.04
C HIS A 173 -5.86 24.41 -33.30
#